data_AF-A0A966LSS5-F1
#
_entry.id   AF-A0A966LSS5-F1
#
_cell.length_a   1.000
_cell.length_b   1.000
_cell.length_c   1.000
_cell.angle_alpha   90.00
_cell.angle_beta   90.00
_cell.angle_gamma   90.00
#
_symmetry.space_group_name_H-M   'P 1'
#
loop_
_entity.id
_entity.type
_entity.pdbx_description
1 polymer ?
#
loop_
_entity_poly.entity_id
_entity_poly.type
_entity_poly.pdbx_seq_one_letter_code
_entity_poly.pdbx_strand_id
1 'polypeptide(L)'
;KAIRAEATAAEAAKFNIKVSDGEGDVATAAFGFDTISSLAMADLEEVDAFVANANKKLKDANVDVRVDAVNGSLAFTSLAVGTDENGVKSAVKLELDLGASFANSLGFKSGTAYGSGDTNFKMHIVNTQAQLQIGADAGDNMKFGIADMSTKALGLDKIDLTSVAGAEKSLEKLNQALDKVSSERSKLGAYQNRLEYTISNLQNTNTNLTSAESRIRDVDMAKEMIMYTRNQIVTQAATSMLAQANSIPQNALSLLG
;
A
#
# COMPACT_ATOMS: atom_id res chain seq x y z
N LYS A 1 43.83 -10.20 8.35
CA LYS A 1 43.02 -11.25 9.01
C LYS A 1 41.63 -11.23 8.37
N ALA A 2 41.50 -11.74 7.14
CA ALA A 2 41.28 -13.17 6.82
C ALA A 2 39.82 -13.57 7.00
N ILE A 3 39.01 -13.34 5.95
CA ILE A 3 38.00 -14.30 5.49
C ILE A 3 38.16 -14.36 3.96
N ARG A 4 39.23 -15.03 3.52
CA ARG A 4 39.23 -15.75 2.24
C ARG A 4 38.47 -17.03 2.55
N ALA A 5 37.21 -17.12 2.13
CA ALA A 5 36.59 -18.40 1.87
C ALA A 5 36.59 -18.54 0.35
N GLU A 6 37.49 -19.38 -0.14
CA GLU A 6 37.43 -19.93 -1.49
C GLU A 6 36.07 -20.58 -1.68
N ALA A 7 35.16 -19.89 -2.37
CA ALA A 7 34.01 -20.53 -2.97
C ALA A 7 34.55 -21.42 -4.10
N THR A 8 34.87 -22.65 -3.73
CA THR A 8 35.06 -23.75 -4.67
C THR A 8 33.79 -23.89 -5.52
N ALA A 9 33.97 -24.19 -6.80
CA ALA A 9 33.03 -24.01 -7.90
C ALA A 9 31.75 -24.89 -7.87
N ALA A 10 31.09 -25.08 -6.73
CA ALA A 10 29.94 -25.98 -6.59
C ALA A 10 28.61 -25.35 -6.17
N GLU A 11 28.53 -24.08 -5.76
CA GLU A 11 27.26 -23.46 -5.36
C GLU A 11 27.10 -22.05 -5.95
N ALA A 12 26.97 -21.98 -7.28
CA ALA A 12 26.16 -20.90 -7.83
C ALA A 12 24.72 -21.18 -7.35
N ALA A 13 24.18 -20.33 -6.48
CA ALA A 13 22.84 -20.51 -5.93
C ALA A 13 21.81 -20.57 -7.07
N LYS A 14 21.42 -21.79 -7.46
CA LYS A 14 20.42 -22.01 -8.49
C LYS A 14 19.07 -21.62 -7.91
N PHE A 15 18.43 -20.60 -8.47
CA PHE A 15 17.07 -20.26 -8.11
C PHE A 15 16.14 -21.35 -8.67
N ASN A 16 15.78 -22.31 -7.81
CA ASN A 16 14.89 -23.41 -8.12
C ASN A 16 13.54 -23.20 -7.43
N ILE A 17 12.47 -23.44 -8.17
CA ILE A 17 11.11 -23.58 -7.69
C ILE A 17 10.80 -25.07 -7.70
N LYS A 18 10.52 -25.64 -6.53
CA LYS A 18 10.02 -26.99 -6.34
C LYS A 18 8.51 -26.93 -6.25
N VAL A 19 7.84 -27.79 -7.00
CA VAL A 19 6.38 -27.90 -7.04
C VAL A 19 5.97 -29.34 -6.79
N SER A 20 5.00 -29.55 -5.91
CA SER A 20 4.30 -30.83 -5.73
C SER A 20 2.79 -30.63 -5.74
N ASP A 21 2.08 -31.73 -5.93
CA ASP A 21 0.62 -31.89 -5.94
C ASP A 21 0.01 -32.14 -4.54
N GLY A 22 0.80 -32.05 -3.45
CA GLY A 22 0.33 -32.32 -2.08
C GLY A 22 1.32 -32.03 -0.93
N GLU A 23 0.88 -32.30 0.30
CA GLU A 23 1.71 -32.24 1.51
C GLU A 23 2.25 -33.63 1.87
N GLY A 24 3.58 -33.80 1.93
CA GLY A 24 4.24 -35.07 2.22
C GLY A 24 5.29 -35.46 1.18
N ASP A 25 5.64 -36.75 1.12
CA ASP A 25 6.58 -37.35 0.16
C ASP A 25 5.88 -37.60 -1.19
N VAL A 26 5.23 -36.56 -1.71
CA VAL A 26 4.55 -36.59 -3.01
C VAL A 26 5.53 -36.18 -4.09
N ALA A 27 5.28 -36.58 -5.34
CA ALA A 27 6.16 -36.29 -6.46
C ALA A 27 6.49 -34.78 -6.53
N THR A 28 7.78 -34.46 -6.59
CA THR A 28 8.27 -33.09 -6.65
C THR A 28 9.03 -32.87 -7.95
N ALA A 29 8.70 -31.79 -8.66
CA ALA A 29 9.48 -31.33 -9.79
C ALA A 29 10.18 -30.02 -9.43
N ALA A 30 11.48 -29.95 -9.68
CA ALA A 30 12.24 -28.72 -9.59
C ALA A 30 12.47 -28.15 -10.98
N PHE A 31 12.04 -26.90 -11.20
CA PHE A 31 12.44 -26.12 -12.36
C PHE A 31 13.04 -24.81 -11.87
N GLY A 32 14.04 -24.31 -12.58
CA GLY A 32 14.81 -23.16 -12.15
C GLY A 32 15.48 -22.52 -13.33
N PHE A 33 15.91 -21.29 -13.13
CA PHE A 33 16.75 -20.60 -14.08
C PHE A 33 18.18 -21.12 -13.88
N ASP A 34 18.75 -21.72 -14.92
CA ASP A 34 20.15 -22.16 -14.83
C ASP A 34 21.04 -20.93 -14.72
N THR A 35 22.05 -21.02 -13.87
CA THR A 35 23.00 -19.92 -13.69
C THR A 35 23.80 -19.79 -14.98
N ILE A 36 23.69 -18.63 -15.65
CA ILE A 36 24.37 -18.32 -16.91
C ILE A 36 25.87 -18.62 -16.75
N SER A 37 26.31 -19.76 -17.28
CA SER A 37 27.70 -20.23 -17.19
C SER A 37 28.60 -19.63 -18.27
N SER A 38 28.01 -18.95 -19.27
CA SER A 38 28.72 -18.17 -20.27
C SER A 38 27.88 -16.99 -20.77
N LEU A 39 28.49 -15.82 -20.92
CA LEU A 39 27.81 -14.60 -21.43
C LEU A 39 27.26 -14.77 -22.87
N ALA A 40 27.69 -15.81 -23.60
CA ALA A 40 27.18 -16.14 -24.92
C ALA A 40 25.75 -16.70 -24.91
N MET A 41 25.24 -17.11 -23.74
CA MET A 41 23.88 -17.60 -23.53
C MET A 41 22.98 -16.56 -22.84
N ALA A 42 23.32 -15.28 -22.93
CA ALA A 42 22.54 -14.18 -22.35
C ALA A 42 21.28 -13.85 -23.18
N ASP A 43 20.58 -14.87 -23.69
CA ASP A 43 19.24 -14.70 -24.22
C ASP A 43 18.25 -14.86 -23.07
N LEU A 44 17.37 -13.87 -22.93
CA LEU A 44 16.19 -14.01 -22.08
C LEU A 44 15.37 -15.16 -22.68
N GLU A 45 15.24 -16.26 -21.95
CA GLU A 45 14.27 -17.29 -22.32
C GLU A 45 12.88 -16.65 -22.28
N GLU A 46 12.14 -16.71 -23.40
CA GLU A 46 10.78 -16.21 -23.44
C GLU A 46 9.94 -16.93 -22.36
N VAL A 47 9.05 -16.18 -21.70
CA VAL A 47 8.24 -16.71 -20.60
C VAL A 47 7.45 -17.94 -21.04
N ASP A 48 6.99 -17.98 -22.30
CA ASP A 48 6.27 -19.11 -22.87
C ASP A 48 7.15 -20.36 -23.04
N ALA A 49 8.43 -20.18 -23.40
CA ALA A 49 9.40 -21.27 -23.48
C ALA A 49 9.72 -21.82 -22.09
N PHE A 50 9.89 -20.94 -21.09
CA PHE A 50 10.06 -21.33 -19.70
C PHE A 50 8.84 -22.12 -19.18
N VAL A 51 7.63 -21.63 -19.43
CA VAL A 51 6.38 -22.29 -19.03
C VAL A 51 6.24 -23.67 -19.70
N ALA A 52 6.56 -23.79 -20.99
CA ALA A 52 6.54 -25.07 -21.70
C ALA A 52 7.55 -26.07 -21.11
N ASN A 53 8.77 -25.62 -20.80
CA ASN A 53 9.80 -26.43 -20.16
C ASN A 53 9.42 -26.85 -18.73
N ALA A 54 8.83 -25.94 -17.95
CA ALA A 54 8.32 -26.23 -16.61
C ALA A 54 7.19 -27.28 -16.65
N ASN A 55 6.22 -27.11 -17.55
CA ASN A 55 5.12 -28.08 -17.74
C ASN A 55 5.62 -29.45 -18.21
N LYS A 56 6.64 -29.49 -19.06
CA LYS A 56 7.26 -30.75 -19.47
C LYS A 56 7.92 -31.45 -18.28
N LYS A 57 8.69 -30.74 -17.47
CA LYS A 57 9.33 -31.30 -16.26
C LYS A 57 8.31 -31.79 -15.24
N LEU A 58 7.20 -31.08 -15.06
CA LEU A 58 6.11 -31.51 -14.17
C LEU A 58 5.46 -32.81 -14.68
N LYS A 59 5.23 -32.91 -16.00
CA LYS A 59 4.70 -34.14 -16.62
C LYS A 59 5.69 -35.32 -16.52
N ASP A 60 6.97 -35.08 -16.77
CA ASP A 60 8.01 -36.12 -16.68
C ASP A 60 8.21 -36.61 -15.23
N ALA A 61 7.99 -35.73 -14.25
CA ALA A 61 8.02 -36.05 -12.82
C ALA A 61 6.68 -36.60 -12.27
N ASN A 62 5.66 -36.77 -13.12
CA ASN A 62 4.32 -37.23 -12.75
C ASN A 62 3.67 -36.38 -11.63
N VAL A 63 3.85 -35.05 -11.72
CA VAL A 63 3.24 -34.07 -10.81
C VAL A 63 2.02 -33.47 -11.49
N ASP A 64 0.84 -33.61 -10.87
CA ASP A 64 -0.42 -33.08 -11.41
C ASP A 64 -0.59 -31.57 -11.14
N VAL A 65 0.35 -30.77 -11.66
CA VAL A 65 0.31 -29.30 -11.62
C VAL A 65 0.67 -28.74 -13.00
N ARG A 66 -0.05 -27.71 -13.43
CA ARG A 66 0.26 -26.92 -14.63
C ARG A 66 0.70 -25.51 -14.22
N VAL A 67 1.72 -25.02 -14.89
CA VAL A 67 2.19 -23.63 -14.83
C VAL A 67 1.62 -22.88 -16.03
N ASP A 68 1.05 -21.71 -15.80
CA ASP A 68 0.58 -20.79 -16.83
C ASP A 68 1.17 -19.39 -16.57
N ALA A 69 1.51 -18.64 -17.61
CA ALA A 69 1.82 -17.22 -17.48
C ALA A 69 0.54 -16.39 -17.67
N VAL A 70 0.11 -15.69 -16.63
CA VAL A 70 -1.09 -14.85 -16.65
C VAL A 70 -0.75 -13.46 -16.12
N ASN A 71 -0.95 -12.43 -16.94
CA ASN A 71 -0.76 -11.02 -16.57
C ASN A 71 0.61 -10.70 -15.92
N GLY A 72 1.69 -11.29 -16.45
CA GLY A 72 3.04 -11.09 -15.92
C GLY A 72 3.34 -11.84 -14.61
N SER A 73 2.49 -12.81 -14.24
CA SER A 73 2.69 -13.69 -13.09
C SER A 73 2.64 -15.15 -13.54
N LEU A 74 3.33 -16.03 -12.80
CA LEU A 74 3.23 -17.48 -12.97
C LEU A 74 2.11 -18.00 -12.07
N ALA A 75 1.09 -18.58 -12.67
CA ALA A 75 0.00 -19.25 -12.00
C ALA A 75 0.28 -20.76 -11.96
N PHE A 76 0.10 -21.38 -10.80
CA PHE A 76 0.21 -22.82 -10.62
C PHE A 76 -1.18 -23.39 -10.34
N THR A 77 -1.63 -24.29 -11.21
CA THR A 77 -2.96 -24.89 -11.16
C THR A 77 -2.82 -26.39 -10.94
N SER A 78 -3.41 -26.91 -9.86
CA SER A 78 -3.49 -28.37 -9.68
C SER A 78 -4.39 -28.97 -10.76
N LEU A 79 -3.93 -30.03 -11.42
CA LEU A 79 -4.69 -30.83 -12.38
C LEU A 79 -5.39 -32.02 -11.72
N ALA A 80 -5.02 -32.35 -10.47
CA ALA A 80 -5.70 -33.36 -9.69
C ALA A 80 -7.14 -32.89 -9.40
N VAL A 81 -8.14 -33.65 -9.87
CA VAL A 81 -9.55 -33.40 -9.57
C VAL A 81 -10.02 -34.46 -8.57
N GLY A 82 -10.22 -34.07 -7.32
CA GLY A 82 -10.72 -34.94 -6.26
C GLY A 82 -9.86 -34.92 -5.01
N THR A 83 -10.14 -35.87 -4.11
CA THR A 83 -9.27 -36.21 -2.98
C THR A 83 -8.46 -37.44 -3.37
N ASP A 84 -7.16 -37.45 -3.11
CA ASP A 84 -6.35 -38.67 -3.19
C ASP A 84 -6.79 -39.70 -2.12
N GLU A 85 -6.16 -40.89 -2.13
CA GLU A 85 -6.42 -41.96 -1.14
C GLU A 85 -6.13 -41.54 0.32
N ASN A 86 -5.44 -40.41 0.52
CA ASN A 86 -5.07 -39.83 1.81
C ASN A 86 -5.96 -38.64 2.21
N GLY A 87 -6.98 -38.29 1.43
CA GLY A 87 -7.88 -37.17 1.72
C GLY A 87 -7.32 -35.78 1.36
N VAL A 88 -6.19 -35.71 0.65
CA VAL A 88 -5.57 -34.48 0.16
C VAL A 88 -6.42 -33.93 -0.98
N LYS A 89 -7.05 -32.78 -0.75
CA LYS A 89 -7.74 -31.98 -1.79
C LYS A 89 -6.70 -31.44 -2.76
N SER A 90 -7.07 -31.27 -4.05
CA SER A 90 -6.27 -30.60 -5.10
C SER A 90 -5.31 -29.56 -4.52
N ALA A 91 -4.06 -29.95 -4.32
CA ALA A 91 -3.08 -29.15 -3.60
C ALA A 91 -1.95 -28.77 -4.55
N VAL A 92 -1.39 -27.60 -4.31
CA VAL A 92 -0.13 -27.18 -4.93
C VAL A 92 0.77 -26.72 -3.81
N LYS A 93 1.89 -27.41 -3.63
CA LYS A 93 2.96 -26.94 -2.75
C LYS A 93 4.01 -26.24 -3.59
N LEU A 94 4.40 -25.05 -3.16
CA LEU A 94 5.53 -24.33 -3.73
C LEU A 94 6.63 -24.16 -2.68
N GLU A 95 7.82 -24.67 -2.97
CA GLU A 95 9.04 -24.45 -2.21
C GLU A 95 10.08 -23.74 -3.08
N LEU A 96 10.65 -22.66 -2.56
CA LEU A 96 11.77 -21.98 -3.22
C LEU A 96 13.05 -22.35 -2.49
N ASP A 97 14.08 -22.70 -3.24
CA ASP A 97 15.41 -23.02 -2.73
C ASP A 97 16.24 -21.76 -2.41
N LEU A 98 15.59 -20.78 -1.76
CA LEU A 98 16.17 -19.52 -1.32
C LEU A 98 15.86 -19.38 0.18
N GLY A 99 16.86 -18.99 0.99
CA GLY A 99 16.69 -18.85 2.43
C GLY A 99 15.43 -18.07 2.80
N ALA A 100 14.62 -18.61 3.72
CA ALA A 100 13.26 -18.13 4.01
C ALA A 100 13.18 -16.62 4.30
N SER A 101 14.20 -16.05 4.95
CA SER A 101 14.29 -14.61 5.23
C SER A 101 14.46 -13.76 3.97
N PHE A 102 15.26 -14.23 3.00
CA PHE A 102 15.48 -13.54 1.73
C PHE A 102 14.24 -13.66 0.83
N ALA A 103 13.64 -14.86 0.75
CA ALA A 103 12.40 -15.09 0.01
C ALA A 103 11.24 -14.21 0.55
N ASN A 104 11.10 -14.13 1.88
CA ASN A 104 10.10 -13.27 2.52
C ASN A 104 10.36 -11.77 2.27
N SER A 105 11.63 -11.34 2.24
CA SER A 105 11.97 -9.93 1.95
C SER A 105 11.61 -9.52 0.52
N LEU A 106 11.57 -10.49 -0.40
CA LEU A 106 11.12 -10.31 -1.79
C LEU A 106 9.61 -10.56 -1.97
N GLY A 107 8.89 -10.89 -0.89
CA GLY A 107 7.44 -11.13 -0.92
C GLY A 107 7.03 -12.51 -1.42
N PHE A 108 7.97 -13.45 -1.61
CA PHE A 108 7.64 -14.84 -1.94
C PHE A 108 7.17 -15.59 -0.69
N LYS A 109 5.95 -16.13 -0.73
CA LYS A 109 5.42 -17.00 0.34
C LYS A 109 5.49 -18.46 -0.13
N SER A 110 6.28 -19.28 0.54
CA SER A 110 6.31 -20.74 0.36
C SER A 110 5.23 -21.39 1.24
N GLY A 111 4.52 -22.39 0.72
CA GLY A 111 3.45 -23.07 1.46
C GLY A 111 2.66 -24.06 0.60
N THR A 112 1.86 -24.91 1.26
CA THR A 112 0.86 -25.79 0.65
C THR A 112 -0.45 -25.02 0.49
N ALA A 113 -0.93 -24.88 -0.75
CA ALA A 113 -2.26 -24.34 -1.03
C ALA A 113 -3.22 -25.52 -1.24
N TYR A 114 -4.27 -25.60 -0.42
CA TYR A 114 -5.33 -26.61 -0.54
C TYR A 114 -6.52 -26.00 -1.29
N GLY A 115 -6.88 -26.56 -2.44
CA GLY A 115 -7.95 -26.05 -3.30
C GLY A 115 -9.32 -26.69 -3.02
N SER A 116 -10.34 -25.86 -2.95
CA SER A 116 -11.74 -26.20 -3.29
C SER A 116 -12.23 -25.16 -4.28
N GLY A 117 -11.96 -25.37 -5.57
CA GLY A 117 -12.47 -24.54 -6.67
C GLY A 117 -11.85 -23.14 -6.78
N ASP A 118 -11.18 -22.92 -7.92
CA ASP A 118 -10.65 -21.63 -8.42
C ASP A 118 -9.46 -21.03 -7.64
N THR A 119 -8.24 -21.45 -8.01
CA THR A 119 -6.98 -21.15 -7.29
C THR A 119 -5.99 -20.37 -8.16
N ASN A 120 -6.34 -19.13 -8.51
CA ASN A 120 -5.33 -18.19 -9.00
C ASN A 120 -4.44 -17.74 -7.82
N PHE A 121 -3.22 -18.27 -7.74
CA PHE A 121 -2.19 -17.69 -6.87
C PHE A 121 -1.81 -16.30 -7.40
N LYS A 122 -2.37 -15.24 -6.79
CA LYS A 122 -1.90 -13.88 -7.04
C LYS A 122 -0.81 -13.56 -6.03
N MET A 123 0.43 -13.49 -6.49
CA MET A 123 1.53 -12.87 -5.74
C MET A 123 1.11 -11.44 -5.38
N HIS A 124 0.78 -11.22 -4.11
CA HIS A 124 0.46 -9.88 -3.61
C HIS A 124 1.77 -9.15 -3.36
N ILE A 125 2.28 -8.45 -4.38
CA ILE A 125 3.31 -7.44 -4.17
C ILE A 125 2.68 -6.42 -3.25
N VAL A 126 3.16 -6.33 -2.00
CA VAL A 126 2.75 -5.25 -1.10
C VAL A 126 3.12 -3.97 -1.81
N ASN A 127 2.11 -3.25 -2.26
CA ASN A 127 2.30 -1.96 -2.86
C ASN A 127 2.79 -1.03 -1.74
N THR A 128 4.10 -0.82 -1.64
CA THR A 128 4.74 0.13 -0.70
C THR A 128 4.49 1.58 -1.16
N GLN A 129 3.23 1.87 -1.46
CA GLN A 129 2.74 3.21 -1.70
C GLN A 129 2.75 3.95 -0.37
N ALA A 130 3.39 5.11 -0.36
CA ALA A 130 3.35 6.00 0.78
C ALA A 130 1.91 6.50 0.96
N GLN A 131 1.44 6.53 2.21
CA GLN A 131 0.09 6.96 2.55
C GLN A 131 0.18 8.27 3.32
N LEU A 132 -0.44 9.31 2.79
CA LEU A 132 -0.59 10.60 3.46
C LEU A 132 -1.96 10.67 4.11
N GLN A 133 -2.02 11.06 5.38
CA GLN A 133 -3.26 11.52 6.00
C GLN A 133 -3.50 12.95 5.53
N ILE A 134 -4.56 13.18 4.77
CA ILE A 134 -4.84 14.48 4.13
C ILE A 134 -6.09 15.16 4.69
N GLY A 135 -6.82 14.52 5.61
CA GLY A 135 -8.02 15.07 6.25
C GLY A 135 -8.03 14.87 7.76
N ALA A 136 -9.04 15.46 8.40
CA ALA A 136 -9.21 15.47 9.85
C ALA A 136 -9.78 14.15 10.39
N ASP A 137 -10.50 13.39 9.56
CA ASP A 137 -11.21 12.18 9.97
C ASP A 137 -10.44 10.89 9.63
N ALA A 138 -10.75 9.84 10.38
CA ALA A 138 -10.21 8.50 10.11
C ALA A 138 -10.71 7.99 8.76
N GLY A 139 -9.78 7.67 7.85
CA GLY A 139 -10.09 7.23 6.48
C GLY A 139 -9.79 8.27 5.40
N ASP A 140 -9.50 9.53 5.78
CA ASP A 140 -9.07 10.59 4.85
C ASP A 140 -7.59 10.44 4.46
N ASN A 141 -7.29 9.32 3.80
CA ASN A 141 -5.94 8.96 3.39
C ASN A 141 -5.80 9.01 1.87
N MET A 142 -4.69 9.58 1.41
CA MET A 142 -4.24 9.49 0.02
C MET A 142 -3.08 8.51 -0.07
N LYS A 143 -3.25 7.45 -0.87
CA LYS A 143 -2.13 6.60 -1.28
C LYS A 143 -1.45 7.24 -2.47
N PHE A 144 -0.14 7.43 -2.41
CA PHE A 144 0.66 7.90 -3.52
C PHE A 144 1.88 6.98 -3.70
N GLY A 145 2.23 6.70 -4.94
CA GLY A 145 3.40 5.90 -5.28
C GLY A 145 3.97 6.42 -6.57
N ILE A 146 5.29 6.53 -6.59
CA ILE A 146 6.05 6.87 -7.77
C ILE A 146 6.62 5.56 -8.28
N ALA A 147 6.24 5.15 -9.49
CA ALA A 147 6.87 4.00 -10.12
C ALA A 147 8.35 4.28 -10.39
N ASP A 148 9.21 3.25 -10.36
CA ASP A 148 10.63 3.41 -10.67
C ASP A 148 10.82 3.92 -12.11
N MET A 149 11.39 5.10 -12.26
CA MET A 149 11.68 5.77 -13.55
C MET A 149 13.17 5.69 -13.92
N SER A 150 13.92 4.76 -13.33
CA SER A 150 15.30 4.49 -13.71
C SER A 150 15.40 4.01 -15.17
N THR A 151 16.56 4.20 -15.81
CA THR A 151 16.80 3.76 -17.20
C THR A 151 16.56 2.26 -17.36
N LYS A 152 16.84 1.46 -16.32
CA LYS A 152 16.59 0.01 -16.30
C LYS A 152 15.10 -0.30 -16.24
N ALA A 153 14.34 0.38 -15.37
CA ALA A 153 12.89 0.20 -15.28
C ALA A 153 12.14 0.69 -16.53
N LEU A 154 12.70 1.68 -17.23
CA LEU A 154 12.19 2.19 -18.50
C LEU A 154 12.63 1.35 -19.72
N GLY A 155 13.48 0.33 -19.55
CA GLY A 155 13.93 -0.55 -20.64
C GLY A 155 14.99 0.08 -21.56
N LEU A 156 15.69 1.12 -21.09
CA LEU A 156 16.68 1.89 -21.85
C LEU A 156 18.14 1.40 -21.64
N ASP A 157 18.33 0.26 -20.97
CA ASP A 157 19.65 -0.30 -20.63
C ASP A 157 20.41 -0.86 -21.85
N LYS A 158 19.69 -1.27 -22.90
CA LYS A 158 20.25 -1.82 -24.15
C LYS A 158 19.66 -1.11 -25.37
N ILE A 159 20.18 0.09 -25.63
CA ILE A 159 19.94 0.86 -26.85
C ILE A 159 21.07 0.53 -27.83
N ASP A 160 20.71 0.15 -29.05
CA ASP A 160 21.66 -0.10 -30.13
C ASP A 160 21.46 0.91 -31.25
N LEU A 161 22.50 1.68 -31.54
CA LEU A 161 22.53 2.70 -32.59
C LEU A 161 23.50 2.34 -33.72
N THR A 162 24.06 1.13 -33.70
CA THR A 162 25.07 0.69 -34.68
C THR A 162 24.47 0.31 -36.04
N SER A 163 23.17 0.03 -36.09
CA SER A 163 22.43 -0.28 -37.32
C SER A 163 21.18 0.59 -37.46
N VAL A 164 20.74 0.82 -38.71
CA VAL A 164 19.51 1.60 -38.99
C VAL A 164 18.29 0.95 -38.33
N ALA A 165 18.15 -0.37 -38.44
CA ALA A 165 17.06 -1.11 -37.81
C ALA A 165 17.16 -1.08 -36.26
N GLY A 166 18.37 -1.09 -35.70
CA GLY A 166 18.60 -0.91 -34.26
C GLY A 166 18.17 0.48 -33.77
N ALA A 167 18.48 1.51 -34.56
CA ALA A 167 18.07 2.88 -34.27
C ALA A 167 16.55 3.06 -34.29
N GLU A 168 15.85 2.47 -35.27
CA GLU A 168 14.38 2.50 -35.33
C GLU A 168 13.72 1.85 -34.10
N LYS A 169 14.18 0.65 -33.71
CA LYS A 169 13.70 -0.03 -32.49
C LYS A 169 14.03 0.76 -31.22
N SER A 170 15.18 1.42 -31.20
CA SER A 170 15.59 2.24 -30.06
C SER A 170 14.72 3.50 -29.92
N LEU A 171 14.33 4.13 -31.03
CA LEU A 171 13.37 5.23 -31.03
C LEU A 171 12.00 4.79 -30.52
N GLU A 172 11.54 3.60 -30.90
CA GLU A 172 10.28 3.05 -30.38
C GLU A 172 10.33 2.85 -28.86
N LYS A 173 11.40 2.25 -28.34
CA LYS A 173 11.62 2.10 -26.88
C LYS A 173 11.67 3.45 -26.16
N LEU A 174 12.31 4.46 -26.75
CA LEU A 174 12.37 5.81 -26.20
C LEU A 174 10.99 6.47 -26.14
N ASN A 175 10.17 6.33 -27.19
CA ASN A 175 8.80 6.85 -27.20
C ASN A 175 7.97 6.19 -26.09
N GLN A 176 8.04 4.86 -25.95
CA GLN A 176 7.33 4.15 -24.88
C GLN A 176 7.80 4.58 -23.49
N ALA A 177 9.11 4.80 -23.30
CA ALA A 177 9.65 5.31 -22.05
C ALA A 177 9.15 6.74 -21.76
N LEU A 178 9.09 7.59 -22.78
CA LEU A 178 8.59 8.96 -22.67
C LEU A 178 7.10 9.01 -22.31
N ASP A 179 6.30 8.12 -22.90
CA ASP A 179 4.88 7.97 -22.58
C ASP A 179 4.68 7.53 -21.13
N LYS A 180 5.49 6.58 -20.64
CA LYS A 180 5.47 6.16 -19.23
C LYS A 180 5.80 7.32 -18.28
N VAL A 181 6.86 8.08 -18.57
CA VAL A 181 7.25 9.24 -17.75
C VAL A 181 6.16 10.32 -17.79
N SER A 182 5.58 10.58 -18.96
CA SER A 182 4.51 11.57 -19.12
C SER A 182 3.25 11.15 -18.36
N SER A 183 2.86 9.88 -18.45
CA SER A 183 1.75 9.32 -17.66
C SER A 183 1.99 9.46 -16.15
N GLU A 184 3.21 9.17 -15.69
CA GLU A 184 3.54 9.30 -14.28
C GLU A 184 3.50 10.77 -13.81
N ARG A 185 3.99 11.71 -14.63
CA ARG A 185 3.84 13.15 -14.36
C ARG A 185 2.38 13.59 -14.32
N SER A 186 1.53 13.08 -15.21
CA SER A 186 0.09 13.36 -15.18
C SER A 186 -0.56 12.86 -13.89
N LYS A 187 -0.20 11.67 -13.39
CA LYS A 187 -0.67 11.18 -12.09
C LYS A 187 -0.21 12.06 -10.94
N LEU A 188 1.04 12.50 -10.95
CA LEU A 188 1.57 13.43 -9.93
C LEU A 188 0.82 14.76 -9.94
N GLY A 189 0.51 15.31 -11.12
CA GLY A 189 -0.33 16.51 -11.26
C GLY A 189 -1.74 16.29 -10.70
N ALA A 190 -2.35 15.12 -10.94
CA ALA A 190 -3.65 14.78 -10.35
C ALA A 190 -3.59 14.71 -8.81
N TYR A 191 -2.53 14.13 -8.24
CA TYR A 191 -2.33 14.12 -6.79
C TYR A 191 -2.15 15.54 -6.23
N GLN A 192 -1.38 16.39 -6.91
CA GLN A 192 -1.21 17.81 -6.52
C GLN A 192 -2.56 18.55 -6.52
N ASN A 193 -3.36 18.44 -7.58
CA ASN A 193 -4.69 19.05 -7.64
C ASN A 193 -5.60 18.59 -6.50
N ARG A 194 -5.55 17.29 -6.18
CA ARG A 194 -6.34 16.74 -5.08
C ARG A 194 -5.85 17.24 -3.72
N LEU A 195 -4.54 17.36 -3.52
CA LEU A 195 -3.97 17.95 -2.30
C LEU A 195 -4.39 19.40 -2.16
N GLU A 196 -4.29 20.21 -3.23
CA GLU A 196 -4.65 21.62 -3.22
C GLU A 196 -6.15 21.83 -2.91
N TYR A 197 -7.02 21.03 -3.54
CA TYR A 197 -8.45 21.03 -3.21
C TYR A 197 -8.70 20.65 -1.75
N THR A 198 -8.02 19.61 -1.25
CA THR A 198 -8.20 19.15 0.14
C THR A 198 -7.72 20.22 1.12
N ILE A 199 -6.59 20.88 0.85
CA ILE A 199 -6.07 21.99 1.64
C ILE A 199 -7.07 23.14 1.68
N SER A 200 -7.59 23.56 0.51
CA SER A 200 -8.58 24.64 0.45
C SER A 200 -9.85 24.30 1.22
N ASN A 201 -10.35 23.06 1.09
CA ASN A 201 -11.51 22.60 1.83
C ASN A 201 -11.27 22.56 3.35
N LEU A 202 -10.10 22.09 3.78
CA LEU A 202 -9.72 22.08 5.19
C LEU A 202 -9.56 23.49 5.76
N GLN A 203 -9.00 24.44 5.00
CA GLN A 203 -8.91 25.84 5.40
C GLN A 203 -10.30 26.48 5.58
N ASN A 204 -11.23 26.20 4.67
CA ASN A 204 -12.63 26.65 4.80
C ASN A 204 -13.30 26.04 6.03
N THR A 205 -13.13 24.73 6.23
CA THR A 205 -13.66 24.02 7.39
C THR A 205 -13.07 24.57 8.68
N ASN A 206 -11.76 24.82 8.73
CA ASN A 206 -11.09 25.43 9.86
C ASN A 206 -11.64 26.83 10.15
N THR A 207 -11.81 27.67 9.14
CA THR A 207 -12.41 29.01 9.28
C THR A 207 -13.83 28.95 9.85
N ASN A 208 -14.64 28.00 9.36
CA ASN A 208 -16.00 27.78 9.85
C ASN A 208 -16.02 27.28 11.30
N LEU A 209 -15.14 26.34 11.65
CA LEU A 209 -15.02 25.82 13.01
C LEU A 209 -14.51 26.88 13.98
N THR A 210 -13.49 27.67 13.62
CA THR A 210 -13.01 28.79 14.44
C THR A 210 -14.10 29.85 14.61
N SER A 211 -14.89 30.14 13.57
CA SER A 211 -16.03 31.06 13.67
C SER A 211 -17.15 30.52 14.57
N ALA A 212 -17.43 29.21 14.49
CA ALA A 212 -18.39 28.55 15.37
C ALA A 212 -17.89 28.51 16.82
N GLU A 213 -16.59 28.24 17.03
CA GLU A 213 -15.95 28.30 18.33
C GLU A 213 -16.00 29.71 18.90
N SER A 214 -15.69 30.74 18.11
CA SER A 214 -15.84 32.14 18.48
C SER A 214 -17.29 32.44 18.89
N ARG A 215 -18.32 31.98 18.15
CA ARG A 215 -19.72 32.17 18.59
C ARG A 215 -20.09 31.45 19.89
N ILE A 216 -19.45 30.34 20.20
CA ILE A 216 -19.74 29.54 21.40
C ILE A 216 -18.97 30.08 22.62
N ARG A 217 -17.70 30.44 22.43
CA ARG A 217 -16.80 30.90 23.48
C ARG A 217 -16.89 32.40 23.69
N ASP A 218 -16.97 33.17 22.60
CA ASP A 218 -17.07 34.62 22.67
C ASP A 218 -18.52 34.97 22.91
N VAL A 219 -18.81 35.31 24.16
CA VAL A 219 -20.07 35.92 24.55
C VAL A 219 -20.15 37.28 23.86
N ASP A 220 -21.32 37.65 23.35
CA ASP A 220 -21.55 38.99 22.85
C ASP A 220 -21.34 39.99 24.00
N MET A 221 -20.14 40.58 24.06
CA MET A 221 -19.68 41.48 25.13
C MET A 221 -20.69 42.60 25.39
N ALA A 222 -21.37 43.08 24.34
CA ALA A 222 -22.39 44.11 24.50
C ALA A 222 -23.58 43.62 25.32
N LYS A 223 -24.07 42.41 25.06
CA LYS A 223 -25.18 41.80 25.79
C LYS A 223 -24.79 41.43 27.21
N GLU A 224 -23.62 40.83 27.41
CA GLU A 224 -23.15 40.43 28.72
C GLU A 224 -22.88 41.66 29.61
N MET A 225 -22.33 42.74 29.06
CA MET A 225 -22.14 44.00 29.79
C MET A 225 -23.49 44.64 30.17
N ILE A 226 -24.51 44.59 29.32
CA ILE A 226 -25.87 45.05 29.68
C ILE A 226 -26.47 44.20 30.81
N MET A 227 -26.32 42.87 30.75
CA MET A 227 -26.82 41.98 31.81
C MET A 227 -26.05 42.18 33.11
N TYR A 228 -24.73 42.34 33.04
CA TYR A 228 -23.86 42.66 34.17
C TYR A 228 -24.24 43.99 34.80
N THR A 229 -24.35 45.08 34.02
CA THR A 229 -24.77 46.39 34.51
C THR A 229 -26.19 46.36 35.08
N ARG A 230 -27.13 45.65 34.43
CA ARG A 230 -28.49 45.45 34.98
C ARG A 230 -28.43 44.76 36.34
N ASN A 231 -27.69 43.67 36.46
CA ASN A 231 -27.54 42.94 37.72
C ASN A 231 -26.85 43.79 38.79
N GLN A 232 -25.90 44.64 38.41
CA GLN A 232 -25.24 45.56 39.32
C GLN A 232 -26.18 46.68 39.80
N ILE A 233 -27.02 47.23 38.92
CA ILE A 233 -28.08 48.18 39.29
C ILE A 233 -29.12 47.51 40.19
N VAL A 234 -29.53 46.27 39.88
CA VAL A 234 -30.51 45.53 40.70
C VAL A 234 -29.94 45.23 42.08
N THR A 235 -28.67 44.84 42.20
CA THR A 235 -28.04 44.59 43.51
C THR A 235 -27.89 45.88 44.31
N GLN A 236 -27.50 47.00 43.70
CA GLN A 236 -27.47 48.31 44.35
C GLN A 236 -28.88 48.80 44.74
N ALA A 237 -29.88 48.61 43.88
CA ALA A 237 -31.26 48.96 44.17
C ALA A 237 -31.83 48.08 45.29
N ALA A 238 -31.50 46.79 45.32
CA ALA A 238 -31.91 45.86 46.38
C ALA A 238 -31.29 46.24 47.73
N THR A 239 -30.01 46.63 47.78
CA THR A 239 -29.37 47.07 49.02
C THR A 239 -29.93 48.42 49.49
N SER A 240 -30.14 49.39 48.60
CA SER A 240 -30.80 50.66 48.93
C SER A 240 -32.26 50.47 49.35
N MET A 241 -33.01 49.58 48.70
CA MET A 241 -34.39 49.26 49.09
C MET A 241 -34.44 48.52 50.43
N LEU A 242 -33.52 47.59 50.70
CA LEU A 242 -33.41 46.95 52.03
C LEU A 242 -33.06 47.96 53.11
N ALA A 243 -32.12 48.89 52.84
CA ALA A 243 -31.78 49.95 53.77
C ALA A 243 -32.98 50.86 54.07
N GLN A 244 -33.75 51.25 53.04
CA GLN A 244 -34.96 52.06 53.18
C GLN A 244 -36.08 51.29 53.91
N ALA A 245 -36.30 50.01 53.56
CA ALA A 245 -37.31 49.15 54.20
C ALA A 245 -36.99 48.88 55.67
N ASN A 246 -35.71 48.88 56.07
CA ASN A 246 -35.30 48.74 57.47
C ASN A 246 -35.40 50.05 58.27
N SER A 247 -35.32 51.21 57.61
CA SER A 247 -35.40 52.52 58.27
C SER A 247 -36.83 53.07 58.38
N ILE A 248 -37.76 52.66 57.51
CA ILE A 248 -39.19 53.01 57.63
C ILE A 248 -39.80 52.54 58.97
N PRO A 249 -39.61 51.29 59.44
CA PRO A 249 -40.14 50.83 60.73
C PRO A 249 -39.52 51.54 61.94
N GLN A 250 -38.23 51.87 61.88
CA GLN A 250 -37.55 52.59 62.97
C GLN A 250 -38.06 54.03 63.11
N ASN A 251 -38.33 54.70 61.99
CA ASN A 251 -38.95 56.02 62.00
C ASN A 251 -40.41 55.97 62.49
N ALA A 252 -41.15 54.92 62.14
CA ALA A 252 -42.51 54.70 62.67
C ALA A 252 -42.52 54.44 64.18
N LEU A 253 -41.53 53.71 64.72
CA LEU A 253 -41.39 53.49 66.16
C LEU A 253 -41.03 54.78 66.93
N SER A 254 -40.22 55.65 66.33
CA SER A 254 -39.88 56.97 66.87
C SER A 254 -41.08 57.94 66.94
N LEU A 255 -42.13 57.67 66.15
CA LEU A 255 -43.39 58.43 66.17
C LEU A 255 -44.45 57.83 67.10
N LEU A 256 -44.19 56.66 67.70
CA LEU A 256 -45.11 55.92 68.57
C LEU A 256 -44.62 55.78 70.02
N GLY A 257 -43.37 56.11 70.32
CA GLY A 257 -42.80 56.22 71.66
C GLY A 257 -42.65 57.66 72.10
#